data_AF-A0AA48HBN8-F1
#
_entry.id   AF-A0AA48HBN8-F1
#
_cell.length_a   1.000
_cell.length_b   1.000
_cell.length_c   1.000
_cell.angle_alpha   90.00
_cell.angle_beta   90.00
_cell.angle_gamma   90.00
#
_symmetry.space_group_name_H-M   'P 1'
#
loop_
_entity.id
_entity.type
_entity.pdbx_description
1 polymer ?
#
loop_
_entity_poly.entity_id
_entity_poly.type
_entity_poly.pdbx_seq_one_letter_code
_entity_poly.pdbx_strand_id
1 'polypeptide(L)'
;MSATGISSSKACLVAAGSSVLSALALLFLWKSDAINITTAYVLAVLPVSLMVFALVKTLRSSKDKTRASHRYLARMAITMAFYLITLFLAEHFIEERGVTGWLAVVLAMLPGLSFAGVIWVFGALIIEENDEFFRMLYVRQGLIATAISFTLAAIWGFLETYKIVDPVAAFWWPTIWCLGLGVGAIFNKVKYGTYGEIR
;
A
#
# COMPACT_ATOMS: atom_id res chain seq x y z
N MET A 1 32.83 -3.97 -7.26
CA MET A 1 31.73 -4.11 -6.28
C MET A 1 31.80 -2.94 -5.31
N SER A 2 30.94 -1.93 -5.48
CA SER A 2 31.01 -0.67 -4.72
C SER A 2 30.14 -0.71 -3.46
N ALA A 3 30.76 -0.53 -2.29
CA ALA A 3 30.12 -0.53 -0.96
C ALA A 3 29.09 0.61 -0.75
N THR A 4 29.03 1.59 -1.64
CA THR A 4 28.13 2.77 -1.52
C THR A 4 26.68 2.50 -1.93
N GLY A 5 26.43 1.50 -2.79
CA GLY A 5 25.07 1.17 -3.27
C GLY A 5 24.16 0.56 -2.20
N ILE A 6 24.73 -0.25 -1.30
CA ILE A 6 23.99 -0.95 -0.24
C ILE A 6 23.46 0.03 0.82
N SER A 7 24.21 1.10 1.11
CA SER A 7 23.83 2.12 2.10
C SER A 7 22.61 2.94 1.65
N SER A 8 22.55 3.32 0.36
CA SER A 8 21.46 4.14 -0.18
C SER A 8 20.11 3.41 -0.22
N SER A 9 20.11 2.12 -0.59
CA SER A 9 18.89 1.29 -0.62
C SER A 9 18.33 1.03 0.77
N LYS A 10 19.19 0.78 1.77
CA LYS A 10 18.77 0.63 3.17
C LYS A 10 18.18 1.94 3.71
N ALA A 11 18.80 3.08 3.41
CA ALA A 11 18.29 4.39 3.81
C ALA A 11 16.90 4.71 3.22
N CYS A 12 16.61 4.26 1.99
CA CYS A 12 15.30 4.48 1.37
C CYS A 12 14.20 3.57 1.95
N LEU A 13 14.52 2.30 2.22
CA LEU A 13 13.62 1.38 2.92
C LEU A 13 13.36 1.84 4.36
N VAL A 14 14.38 2.35 5.04
CA VAL A 14 14.24 2.95 6.37
C VAL A 14 13.39 4.21 6.31
N ALA A 15 13.54 5.06 5.30
CA ALA A 15 12.72 6.26 5.13
C ALA A 15 11.24 5.94 4.79
N ALA A 16 10.99 4.91 3.98
CA ALA A 16 9.62 4.45 3.69
C ALA A 16 8.98 3.76 4.91
N GLY A 17 9.76 2.97 5.66
CA GLY A 17 9.30 2.37 6.90
C GLY A 17 9.02 3.43 7.97
N SER A 18 9.88 4.43 8.10
CA SER A 18 9.71 5.51 9.06
C SER A 18 8.57 6.45 8.69
N SER A 19 8.28 6.68 7.40
CA SER A 19 7.10 7.46 6.97
C SER A 19 5.80 6.76 7.33
N VAL A 20 5.71 5.44 7.16
CA VAL A 20 4.52 4.67 7.55
C VAL A 20 4.35 4.61 9.07
N LEU A 21 5.45 4.36 9.81
CA LEU A 21 5.43 4.36 11.28
C LEU A 21 5.06 5.72 11.87
N SER A 22 5.59 6.81 11.32
CA SER A 22 5.25 8.17 11.76
C SER A 22 3.81 8.55 11.40
N ALA A 23 3.30 8.16 10.23
CA ALA A 23 1.89 8.34 9.89
C ALA A 23 0.96 7.58 10.85
N LEU A 24 1.28 6.31 11.16
CA LEU A 24 0.50 5.50 12.11
C LEU A 24 0.54 6.07 13.54
N ALA A 25 1.71 6.56 13.99
CA ALA A 25 1.84 7.18 15.30
C ALA A 25 1.01 8.47 15.42
N LEU A 26 0.97 9.29 14.36
CA LEU A 26 0.16 10.51 14.32
C LEU A 26 -1.34 10.20 14.30
N LEU A 27 -1.76 9.19 13.55
CA LEU A 27 -3.15 8.72 13.57
C LEU A 27 -3.54 8.22 14.96
N PHE A 28 -2.67 7.46 15.64
CA PHE A 28 -2.94 6.98 16.99
C PHE A 28 -3.04 8.14 18.01
N LEU A 29 -2.16 9.14 17.91
CA LEU A 29 -2.17 10.32 18.79
C LEU A 29 -3.39 11.21 18.55
N TRP A 30 -3.79 11.40 17.30
CA TRP A 30 -4.99 12.15 16.94
C TRP A 30 -6.25 11.46 17.45
N LYS A 31 -6.36 10.14 17.26
CA LYS A 31 -7.51 9.35 17.70
C LYS A 31 -7.61 9.18 19.23
N SER A 32 -6.56 9.56 19.96
CA SER A 32 -6.51 9.55 21.42
C SER A 32 -6.86 10.92 22.04
N ASP A 33 -7.30 11.90 21.24
CA ASP A 33 -7.52 13.32 21.63
C ASP A 33 -6.29 13.99 22.27
N ALA A 34 -5.10 13.40 22.11
CA ALA A 34 -3.87 13.90 22.72
C ALA A 34 -3.29 15.11 21.99
N ILE A 35 -3.68 15.32 20.72
CA ILE A 35 -3.14 16.35 19.84
C ILE A 35 -4.29 17.12 19.17
N ASN A 36 -4.20 18.46 19.22
CA ASN A 36 -5.14 19.34 18.55
C ASN A 36 -5.07 19.15 17.02
N ILE A 37 -6.21 19.23 16.34
CA ILE A 37 -6.35 18.96 14.91
C ILE A 37 -5.34 19.77 14.08
N THR A 38 -5.16 21.07 14.38
CA THR A 38 -4.19 21.93 13.66
C THR A 38 -2.75 21.42 13.78
N THR A 39 -2.38 20.86 14.93
CA THR A 39 -1.06 20.28 15.18
C THR A 39 -0.90 18.93 14.46
N ALA A 40 -1.96 18.15 14.34
CA ALA A 40 -1.96 16.90 13.57
C ALA A 40 -1.65 17.14 12.09
N TYR A 41 -2.23 18.18 11.46
CA TYR A 41 -1.92 18.56 10.07
C TYR A 41 -0.47 18.95 9.87
N VAL A 42 0.07 19.79 10.75
CA VAL A 42 1.48 20.23 10.67
C VAL A 42 2.41 19.03 10.79
N LEU A 43 2.10 18.09 11.68
CA LEU A 43 2.89 16.88 11.86
C LEU A 43 2.69 15.88 10.71
N ALA A 44 1.54 15.84 10.04
CA ALA A 44 1.30 14.98 8.88
C ALA A 44 2.16 15.36 7.65
N VAL A 45 2.67 16.59 7.59
CA VAL A 45 3.65 17.01 6.56
C VAL A 45 4.95 16.20 6.67
N LEU A 46 5.34 15.75 7.86
CA LEU A 46 6.57 14.96 8.08
C LEU A 46 6.54 13.57 7.41
N PRO A 47 5.54 12.70 7.64
CA PRO A 47 5.45 11.41 6.95
C PRO A 47 5.24 11.58 5.45
N VAL A 48 4.43 12.55 5.02
CA VAL A 48 4.20 12.81 3.59
C VAL A 48 5.48 13.28 2.90
N SER A 49 6.22 14.21 3.49
CA SER A 49 7.49 14.69 2.94
C SER A 49 8.59 13.63 2.94
N LEU A 50 8.69 12.80 3.99
CA LEU A 50 9.59 11.65 4.02
C LEU A 50 9.24 10.61 2.96
N MET A 51 7.96 10.36 2.72
CA MET A 51 7.52 9.42 1.69
C MET A 51 7.74 9.96 0.28
N VAL A 52 7.46 11.25 0.05
CA VAL A 52 7.78 11.94 -1.22
C VAL A 52 9.29 11.95 -1.45
N PHE A 53 10.10 12.17 -0.41
CA PHE A 53 11.56 12.07 -0.49
C PHE A 53 12.02 10.65 -0.83
N ALA A 54 11.46 9.63 -0.19
CA ALA A 54 11.74 8.23 -0.48
C ALA A 54 11.31 7.84 -1.91
N LEU A 55 10.17 8.34 -2.39
CA LEU A 55 9.69 8.19 -3.76
C LEU A 55 10.69 8.81 -4.75
N VAL A 56 11.04 10.08 -4.57
CA VAL A 56 11.98 10.80 -5.45
C VAL A 56 13.34 10.12 -5.47
N LYS A 57 13.82 9.64 -4.32
CA LYS A 57 15.08 8.91 -4.22
C LYS A 57 15.01 7.53 -4.88
N THR A 58 13.89 6.83 -4.74
CA THR A 58 13.63 5.54 -5.42
C THR A 58 13.64 5.75 -6.93
N LEU A 59 12.93 6.75 -7.43
CA LEU A 59 12.89 7.10 -8.86
C LEU A 59 14.26 7.55 -9.41
N ARG A 60 15.12 8.16 -8.58
CA ARG A 60 16.47 8.60 -8.95
C ARG A 60 17.55 7.52 -8.83
N SER A 61 17.28 6.41 -8.16
CA SER A 61 18.27 5.36 -7.88
C SER A 61 18.42 4.40 -9.08
N SER A 62 18.77 4.93 -10.24
CA SER A 62 18.82 4.23 -11.53
C SER A 62 20.04 3.32 -11.75
N LYS A 63 20.83 2.97 -10.73
CA LYS A 63 22.19 2.46 -11.02
C LYS A 63 22.40 0.94 -11.03
N ASP A 64 21.65 0.10 -10.31
CA ASP A 64 22.05 -1.31 -10.17
C ASP A 64 20.93 -2.38 -10.02
N LYS A 65 19.64 -2.06 -10.19
CA LYS A 65 18.56 -3.07 -10.17
C LYS A 65 18.00 -3.31 -11.57
N THR A 66 17.71 -4.56 -11.91
CA THR A 66 17.09 -5.00 -13.17
C THR A 66 15.93 -4.05 -13.53
N ARG A 67 15.83 -3.66 -14.81
CA ARG A 67 14.89 -2.62 -15.26
C ARG A 67 13.43 -2.89 -14.86
N ALA A 68 13.05 -4.16 -14.68
CA ALA A 68 11.69 -4.58 -14.28
C ALA A 68 11.37 -4.26 -12.81
N SER A 69 12.18 -4.75 -11.86
CA SER A 69 12.07 -4.41 -10.42
C SER A 69 11.95 -2.91 -10.15
N HIS A 70 12.75 -2.10 -10.82
CA HIS A 70 12.72 -0.65 -10.63
C HIS A 70 11.41 -0.03 -11.10
N ARG A 71 10.87 -0.45 -12.25
CA ARG A 71 9.57 0.01 -12.75
C ARG A 71 8.43 -0.40 -11.84
N TYR A 72 8.46 -1.63 -11.30
CA TYR A 72 7.47 -2.09 -10.34
C TYR A 72 7.48 -1.24 -9.07
N LEU A 73 8.65 -1.07 -8.43
CA LEU A 73 8.77 -0.29 -7.20
C LEU A 73 8.41 1.18 -7.42
N ALA A 74 8.82 1.76 -8.56
CA ALA A 74 8.44 3.11 -8.95
C ALA A 74 6.93 3.28 -9.08
N ARG A 75 6.26 2.39 -9.82
CA ARG A 75 4.79 2.42 -9.99
C ARG A 75 4.08 2.23 -8.65
N MET A 76 4.53 1.25 -7.85
CA MET A 76 3.96 0.99 -6.52
C MET A 76 4.09 2.21 -5.60
N ALA A 77 5.26 2.85 -5.58
CA ALA A 77 5.50 4.03 -4.77
C ALA A 77 4.67 5.23 -5.25
N ILE A 78 4.51 5.42 -6.57
CA ILE A 78 3.62 6.45 -7.13
C ILE A 78 2.16 6.20 -6.71
N THR A 79 1.69 4.96 -6.80
CA THR A 79 0.34 4.57 -6.37
C THR A 79 0.12 4.80 -4.88
N MET A 80 1.10 4.47 -4.02
CA MET A 80 1.01 4.74 -2.58
C MET A 80 1.05 6.23 -2.24
N ALA A 81 1.88 7.01 -2.94
CA ALA A 81 1.89 8.46 -2.79
C ALA A 81 0.52 9.05 -3.16
N PHE A 82 -0.05 8.60 -4.27
CA PHE A 82 -1.39 8.99 -4.69
C PHE A 82 -2.45 8.60 -3.64
N TYR A 83 -2.40 7.38 -3.08
CA TYR A 83 -3.29 6.95 -2.01
C TYR A 83 -3.25 7.90 -0.80
N LEU A 84 -2.07 8.16 -0.23
CA LEU A 84 -1.97 8.99 0.97
C LEU A 84 -2.37 10.45 0.71
N ILE A 85 -1.96 11.03 -0.43
CA ILE A 85 -2.33 12.40 -0.78
C ILE A 85 -3.84 12.53 -0.91
N THR A 86 -4.48 11.59 -1.61
CA THR A 86 -5.93 11.62 -1.84
C THR A 86 -6.72 11.32 -0.58
N LEU A 87 -6.22 10.44 0.30
CA LEU A 87 -6.81 10.17 1.61
C LEU A 87 -6.83 11.45 2.47
N PHE A 88 -5.68 12.12 2.56
CA PHE A 88 -5.53 13.36 3.31
C PHE A 88 -6.41 14.49 2.75
N LEU A 89 -6.50 14.59 1.42
CA LEU A 89 -7.42 15.54 0.77
C LEU A 89 -8.88 15.22 1.11
N ALA A 90 -9.28 13.95 1.05
CA ALA A 90 -10.65 13.55 1.35
C ALA A 90 -11.01 13.89 2.81
N GLU A 91 -10.15 13.54 3.77
CA GLU A 91 -10.32 13.85 5.19
C GLU A 91 -10.43 15.37 5.43
N HIS A 92 -9.47 16.15 4.92
CA HIS A 92 -9.48 17.61 5.08
C HIS A 92 -10.70 18.31 4.46
N PHE A 93 -11.08 17.94 3.23
CA PHE A 93 -12.15 18.64 2.53
C PHE A 93 -13.54 18.16 2.93
N ILE A 94 -13.72 16.87 3.21
CA ILE A 94 -15.03 16.31 3.54
C ILE A 94 -15.34 16.49 5.03
N GLU A 95 -14.43 16.10 5.93
CA GLU A 95 -14.71 16.14 7.37
C GLU A 95 -14.57 17.55 7.95
N GLU A 96 -13.56 18.34 7.52
CA GLU A 96 -13.31 19.65 8.14
C GLU A 96 -14.01 20.81 7.46
N ARG A 97 -14.05 20.80 6.13
CA ARG A 97 -14.69 21.88 5.36
C ARG A 97 -16.16 21.59 5.02
N GLY A 98 -16.65 20.41 5.37
CA GLY A 98 -18.03 20.00 5.12
C GLY A 98 -18.41 20.08 3.64
N VAL A 99 -17.48 19.80 2.73
CA VAL A 99 -17.78 19.82 1.29
C VAL A 99 -18.81 18.73 1.00
N THR A 100 -19.99 19.13 0.54
CA THR A 100 -21.09 18.21 0.18
C THR A 100 -21.36 18.20 -1.33
N GLY A 101 -22.04 17.16 -1.81
CA GLY A 101 -22.50 17.04 -3.20
C GLY A 101 -21.52 16.28 -4.09
N TRP A 102 -21.54 16.57 -5.39
CA TRP A 102 -20.79 15.81 -6.40
C TRP A 102 -19.26 15.82 -6.15
N LEU A 103 -18.73 16.93 -5.61
CA LEU A 103 -17.30 17.07 -5.35
C LEU A 103 -16.83 16.13 -4.21
N ALA A 104 -17.67 15.93 -3.18
CA ALA A 104 -17.41 15.00 -2.09
C ALA A 104 -17.32 13.55 -2.60
N VAL A 105 -18.22 13.18 -3.52
CA VAL A 105 -18.22 11.86 -4.16
C VAL A 105 -16.93 11.63 -4.93
N VAL A 106 -16.48 12.60 -5.72
CA VAL A 106 -15.21 12.51 -6.45
C VAL A 106 -14.04 12.36 -5.49
N LEU A 107 -13.96 13.19 -4.45
CA LEU A 107 -12.89 13.15 -3.45
C LEU A 107 -12.85 11.81 -2.69
N ALA A 108 -14.01 11.28 -2.28
CA ALA A 108 -14.10 10.00 -1.59
C ALA A 108 -13.72 8.80 -2.47
N MET A 109 -13.89 8.90 -3.79
CA MET A 109 -13.49 7.83 -4.72
C MET A 109 -11.98 7.78 -4.97
N LEU A 110 -11.25 8.89 -4.85
CA LEU A 110 -9.83 8.95 -5.21
C LEU A 110 -8.95 7.98 -4.41
N PRO A 111 -9.07 7.84 -3.07
CA PRO A 111 -8.34 6.83 -2.32
C PRO A 111 -8.72 5.41 -2.75
N GLY A 112 -10.01 5.17 -3.05
CA GLY A 112 -10.49 3.90 -3.59
C GLY A 112 -9.82 3.53 -4.92
N LEU A 113 -9.64 4.52 -5.80
CA LEU A 113 -8.99 4.35 -7.11
C LEU A 113 -7.52 3.94 -6.97
N SER A 114 -6.85 4.36 -5.89
CA SER A 114 -5.47 3.97 -5.64
C SER A 114 -5.32 2.45 -5.43
N PHE A 115 -6.29 1.79 -4.80
CA PHE A 115 -6.30 0.33 -4.64
C PHE A 115 -6.41 -0.40 -5.97
N ALA A 116 -7.22 0.13 -6.90
CA ALA A 116 -7.23 -0.37 -8.28
C ALA A 116 -5.85 -0.24 -8.94
N GLY A 117 -5.15 0.87 -8.66
CA GLY A 117 -3.76 1.06 -9.05
C GLY A 117 -2.82 -0.02 -8.49
N VAL A 118 -2.97 -0.43 -7.22
CA VAL A 118 -2.14 -1.48 -6.62
C VAL A 118 -2.32 -2.82 -7.33
N ILE A 119 -3.57 -3.18 -7.60
CA ILE A 119 -3.91 -4.41 -8.34
C ILE A 119 -3.35 -4.35 -9.75
N TRP A 120 -3.45 -3.19 -10.43
CA TRP A 120 -2.87 -2.98 -11.74
C TRP A 120 -1.34 -3.13 -11.74
N VAL A 121 -0.65 -2.54 -10.77
CA VAL A 121 0.81 -2.64 -10.63
C VAL A 121 1.24 -4.09 -10.40
N PHE A 122 0.48 -4.85 -9.62
CA PHE A 122 0.70 -6.28 -9.43
C PHE A 122 0.45 -7.08 -10.73
N GLY A 123 -0.62 -6.80 -11.47
CA GLY A 123 -0.86 -7.43 -12.78
C GLY A 123 0.24 -7.11 -13.79
N ALA A 124 0.71 -5.86 -13.81
CA ALA A 124 1.82 -5.44 -14.66
C ALA A 124 3.14 -6.16 -14.30
N LEU A 125 3.37 -6.47 -13.02
CA LEU A 125 4.52 -7.29 -12.60
C LEU A 125 4.47 -8.69 -13.23
N ILE A 126 3.30 -9.33 -13.25
CA ILE A 126 3.12 -10.67 -13.83
C ILE A 126 3.39 -10.65 -15.35
N ILE A 127 2.94 -9.61 -16.04
CA ILE A 127 3.10 -9.48 -17.50
C ILE A 127 4.56 -9.16 -17.88
N GLU A 128 5.23 -8.33 -17.10
CA GLU A 128 6.62 -7.92 -17.38
C GLU A 128 7.66 -8.96 -16.95
N GLU A 129 7.27 -9.96 -16.17
CA GLU A 129 8.17 -11.03 -15.75
C GLU A 129 8.51 -11.94 -16.92
N ASN A 130 9.81 -12.11 -17.18
CA ASN A 130 10.31 -12.88 -18.33
C ASN A 130 10.48 -14.37 -17.97
N ASP A 131 10.67 -14.67 -16.69
CA ASP A 131 10.84 -16.04 -16.20
C ASP A 131 9.46 -16.65 -15.89
N GLU A 132 9.10 -17.70 -16.63
CA GLU A 132 7.81 -18.36 -16.50
C GLU A 132 7.57 -18.98 -15.12
N PHE A 133 8.64 -19.40 -14.44
CA PHE A 133 8.57 -19.95 -13.10
C PHE A 133 8.20 -18.87 -12.08
N PHE A 134 8.82 -17.68 -12.16
CA PHE A 134 8.46 -16.55 -11.30
C PHE A 134 7.08 -16.00 -11.62
N ARG A 135 6.70 -15.94 -12.90
CA ARG A 135 5.35 -15.56 -13.33
C ARG A 135 4.29 -16.48 -12.71
N MET A 136 4.50 -17.79 -12.75
CA MET A 136 3.63 -18.77 -12.07
C MET A 136 3.55 -18.51 -10.57
N LEU A 137 4.68 -18.16 -9.95
CA LEU A 137 4.77 -17.91 -8.53
C LEU A 137 3.96 -16.69 -8.08
N TYR A 138 4.03 -15.58 -8.83
CA TYR A 138 3.22 -14.39 -8.57
C TYR A 138 1.72 -14.64 -8.78
N VAL A 139 1.35 -15.34 -9.86
CA VAL A 139 -0.06 -15.72 -10.09
C VAL A 139 -0.59 -16.51 -8.89
N ARG A 140 0.20 -17.46 -8.38
CA ARG A 140 -0.16 -18.23 -7.19
C ARG A 140 -0.29 -17.37 -5.94
N GLN A 141 0.60 -16.40 -5.71
CA GLN A 141 0.46 -15.46 -4.59
C GLN A 141 -0.86 -14.68 -4.69
N GLY A 142 -1.16 -14.17 -5.88
CA GLY A 142 -2.41 -13.45 -6.15
C GLY A 142 -3.63 -14.32 -5.88
N LEU A 143 -3.63 -15.57 -6.33
CA LEU A 143 -4.74 -16.51 -6.08
C LEU A 143 -4.92 -16.83 -4.58
N ILE A 144 -3.82 -17.05 -3.85
CA ILE A 144 -3.88 -17.28 -2.39
C ILE A 144 -4.42 -16.03 -1.68
N ALA A 145 -3.92 -14.85 -2.05
CA ALA A 145 -4.38 -13.58 -1.49
C ALA A 145 -5.87 -13.33 -1.75
N THR A 146 -6.34 -13.58 -2.97
CA THR A 146 -7.74 -13.46 -3.35
C THR A 146 -8.61 -14.47 -2.61
N ALA A 147 -8.18 -15.73 -2.49
CA ALA A 147 -8.91 -16.74 -1.74
C ALA A 147 -9.09 -16.34 -0.26
N ILE A 148 -8.03 -15.84 0.39
CA ILE A 148 -8.08 -15.36 1.77
C ILE A 148 -9.03 -14.16 1.88
N SER A 149 -8.82 -13.12 1.07
CA SER A 149 -9.61 -11.89 1.14
C SER A 149 -11.09 -12.13 0.87
N PHE A 150 -11.44 -12.89 -0.18
CA PHE A 150 -12.84 -13.13 -0.56
C PHE A 150 -13.54 -14.07 0.42
N THR A 151 -12.86 -15.09 0.94
CA THR A 151 -13.46 -15.98 1.94
C THR A 151 -13.75 -15.22 3.23
N LEU A 152 -12.80 -14.41 3.71
CA LEU A 152 -13.01 -13.59 4.90
C LEU A 152 -14.08 -12.52 4.68
N ALA A 153 -14.11 -11.88 3.50
CA ALA A 153 -15.13 -10.91 3.14
C ALA A 153 -16.53 -11.53 3.12
N ALA A 154 -16.67 -12.72 2.53
CA ALA A 154 -17.94 -13.43 2.48
C ALA A 154 -18.42 -13.83 3.89
N ILE A 155 -17.54 -14.44 4.70
CA ILE A 155 -17.87 -14.83 6.07
C ILE A 155 -18.32 -13.60 6.87
N TRP A 156 -17.53 -12.51 6.82
CA TRP A 156 -17.84 -11.30 7.57
C TRP A 156 -19.12 -10.62 7.08
N GLY A 157 -19.34 -10.55 5.76
CA GLY A 157 -20.58 -10.01 5.19
C GLY A 157 -21.83 -10.79 5.61
N PHE A 158 -21.73 -12.12 5.76
CA PHE A 158 -22.83 -12.90 6.35
C PHE A 158 -23.02 -12.59 7.83
N LEU A 159 -21.95 -12.48 8.61
CA LEU A 159 -22.04 -12.12 10.03
C LEU A 159 -22.69 -10.75 10.23
N GLU A 160 -22.39 -9.77 9.37
CA GLU A 160 -23.03 -8.45 9.35
C GLU A 160 -24.52 -8.54 8.99
N THR A 161 -24.85 -9.35 7.97
CA THR A 161 -26.24 -9.56 7.51
C THR A 161 -27.12 -10.13 8.62
N TYR A 162 -26.58 -11.04 9.44
CA TYR A 162 -27.27 -11.62 10.60
C TYR A 162 -27.12 -10.80 11.89
N LYS A 163 -26.51 -9.61 11.83
CA LYS A 163 -26.29 -8.71 12.97
C LYS A 163 -25.51 -9.36 14.13
N ILE A 164 -24.61 -10.28 13.81
CA ILE A 164 -23.75 -10.95 14.80
C ILE A 164 -22.53 -10.08 15.13
N VAL A 165 -22.05 -9.30 14.15
CA VAL A 165 -20.90 -8.39 14.27
C VAL A 165 -21.23 -7.01 13.73
N ASP A 166 -20.46 -6.01 14.16
CA ASP A 166 -20.56 -4.65 13.66
C ASP A 166 -20.04 -4.52 12.21
N PRO A 167 -20.60 -3.60 11.42
CA PRO A 167 -20.12 -3.33 10.06
C PRO A 167 -18.67 -2.89 10.02
N VAL A 168 -17.87 -3.55 9.18
CA VAL A 168 -16.47 -3.18 8.91
C VAL A 168 -16.39 -2.37 7.63
N ALA A 169 -15.55 -1.34 7.65
CA ALA A 169 -15.33 -0.52 6.47
C ALA A 169 -14.69 -1.36 5.33
N ALA A 170 -15.32 -1.32 4.15
CA ALA A 170 -14.96 -2.18 3.03
C ALA A 170 -13.51 -2.03 2.53
N PHE A 171 -12.83 -0.91 2.84
CA PHE A 171 -11.42 -0.70 2.48
C PHE A 171 -10.45 -1.65 3.20
N TRP A 172 -10.88 -2.39 4.23
CA TRP A 172 -10.05 -3.41 4.88
C TRP A 172 -9.82 -4.65 4.01
N TRP A 173 -10.73 -4.99 3.09
CA TRP A 173 -10.60 -6.19 2.25
C TRP A 173 -9.39 -6.14 1.29
N PRO A 174 -9.11 -5.02 0.59
CA PRO A 174 -7.85 -4.83 -0.15
C PRO A 174 -6.60 -4.91 0.73
N THR A 175 -6.65 -4.40 1.96
CA THR A 175 -5.51 -4.47 2.90
C THR A 175 -5.22 -5.91 3.31
N ILE A 176 -6.26 -6.69 3.61
CA ILE A 176 -6.15 -8.13 3.88
C ILE A 176 -5.60 -8.87 2.65
N TRP A 177 -6.01 -8.47 1.45
CA TRP A 177 -5.46 -9.03 0.21
C TRP A 177 -3.95 -8.78 0.08
N CYS A 178 -3.48 -7.56 0.37
CA CYS A 178 -2.04 -7.26 0.39
C CYS A 178 -1.27 -8.12 1.40
N LEU A 179 -1.83 -8.37 2.59
CA LEU A 179 -1.25 -9.31 3.56
C LEU A 179 -1.25 -10.75 3.03
N GLY A 180 -2.32 -11.13 2.33
CA GLY A 180 -2.46 -12.42 1.66
C GLY A 180 -1.38 -12.70 0.61
N LEU A 181 -0.84 -11.67 -0.05
CA LEU A 181 0.30 -11.83 -0.96
C LEU A 181 1.55 -12.30 -0.21
N GLY A 182 1.79 -11.76 1.00
CA GLY A 182 2.87 -12.20 1.88
C GLY A 182 2.69 -13.65 2.36
N VAL A 183 1.46 -14.04 2.70
CA VAL A 183 1.12 -15.43 3.00
C VAL A 183 1.41 -16.32 1.78
N GLY A 184 1.00 -15.90 0.60
CA GLY A 184 1.30 -16.59 -0.66
C GLY A 184 2.81 -16.77 -0.88
N ALA A 185 3.62 -15.75 -0.59
CA ALA A 185 5.08 -15.82 -0.68
C ALA A 185 5.68 -16.84 0.29
N ILE A 186 5.15 -16.94 1.52
CA ILE A 186 5.56 -17.97 2.49
C ILE A 186 5.22 -19.36 1.98
N PHE A 187 3.99 -19.57 1.48
CA PHE A 187 3.59 -20.86 0.88
C PHE A 187 4.48 -21.26 -0.30
N ASN A 188 4.87 -20.29 -1.10
CA ASN A 188 5.80 -20.49 -2.21
C ASN A 188 7.19 -20.89 -1.73
N LYS A 189 7.70 -20.27 -0.66
CA LYS A 189 8.96 -20.70 -0.04
C LYS A 189 8.90 -22.12 0.48
N VAL A 190 7.82 -22.48 1.17
CA VAL A 190 7.66 -23.83 1.73
C VAL A 190 7.65 -24.89 0.63
N LYS A 191 6.99 -24.62 -0.51
CA LYS A 191 6.84 -25.61 -1.58
C LYS A 191 7.98 -25.61 -2.60
N TYR A 192 8.55 -24.45 -2.92
CA TYR A 192 9.51 -24.28 -4.02
C TYR A 192 10.87 -23.73 -3.58
N GLY A 193 11.07 -23.49 -2.27
CA GLY A 193 12.34 -23.00 -1.73
C GLY A 193 12.61 -21.51 -1.97
N THR A 194 11.71 -20.78 -2.64
CA THR A 194 11.86 -19.34 -2.92
C THR A 194 10.56 -18.58 -2.65
N TYR A 195 10.69 -17.33 -2.19
CA TYR A 195 9.56 -16.45 -1.93
C TYR A 195 8.89 -15.92 -3.21
N GLY A 196 9.57 -16.01 -4.35
CA GLY A 196 9.21 -15.23 -5.54
C GLY A 196 9.66 -13.79 -5.36
N GLU A 197 10.96 -13.63 -5.15
CA GLU A 197 11.56 -12.31 -5.01
C GLU A 197 11.52 -11.59 -6.35
N ILE A 198 11.13 -10.31 -6.31
CA ILE A 198 11.05 -9.45 -7.49
C ILE A 198 12.47 -9.23 -8.01
N ARG A 199 12.70 -9.62 -9.27
CA ARG A 199 14.03 -9.61 -9.93
C ARG A 199 14.29 -8.42 -10.81
#